data_AF-A0A182EWP8-F1
#
_entry.id   AF-A0A182EWP8-F1
#
_cell.length_a   1.000
_cell.length_b   1.000
_cell.length_c   1.000
_cell.angle_alpha   90.00
_cell.angle_beta   90.00
_cell.angle_gamma   90.00
#
_symmetry.space_group_name_H-M   'P 1'
#
loop_
_entity.id
_entity.type
_entity.pdbx_description
1 polymer ?
#
loop_
_entity_poly.entity_id
_entity_poly.type
_entity_poly.pdbx_seq_one_letter_code
_entity_poly.pdbx_strand_id
1 'polypeptide(L)'
;MKWFLPDKKFEPDSKTMLVFGSIQAFTACFEGFAHGANDVANAIAPLVALLSIYTAMDVQQEGETPIYVLIYGVLAICVGLVALGHKVIRTVGSEMSNINPVSGFTIEFGAAVTALLASKAGLPISTTHCL
;
A
#
# COMPACT_ATOMS: atom_id res chain seq x y z
N MET A 1 -5.41 -0.94 -38.64
CA MET A 1 -5.81 -0.69 -37.24
C MET A 1 -5.96 -1.97 -36.39
N LYS A 2 -5.23 -3.07 -36.66
CA LYS A 2 -5.26 -4.28 -35.83
C LYS A 2 -4.17 -4.34 -34.74
N TRP A 3 -3.23 -3.41 -34.76
CA TRP A 3 -2.07 -3.38 -33.84
C TRP A 3 -2.38 -2.78 -32.46
N PHE A 4 -3.42 -1.92 -32.37
CA PHE A 4 -3.75 -1.21 -31.13
C PHE A 4 -4.78 -1.95 -30.26
N LEU A 5 -5.54 -2.89 -30.84
CA LEU A 5 -6.55 -3.64 -30.11
C LEU A 5 -5.92 -4.91 -29.52
N PRO A 6 -6.15 -5.21 -28.24
CA PRO A 6 -5.65 -6.43 -27.62
C PRO A 6 -6.17 -7.65 -28.39
N ASP A 7 -5.27 -8.60 -28.67
CA ASP A 7 -5.60 -9.78 -29.45
C ASP A 7 -6.59 -10.64 -28.66
N LYS A 8 -7.79 -10.85 -29.21
CA LYS A 8 -8.88 -11.60 -28.53
C LYS A 8 -8.53 -13.08 -28.30
N LYS A 9 -7.40 -13.56 -28.83
CA LYS A 9 -6.88 -14.92 -28.69
C LYS A 9 -5.66 -15.01 -27.76
N PHE A 10 -5.47 -14.05 -26.86
CA PHE A 10 -4.41 -14.14 -25.85
C PHE A 10 -4.68 -15.32 -24.90
N GLU A 11 -4.03 -16.44 -25.15
CA GLU A 11 -3.91 -17.51 -24.18
C GLU A 11 -2.67 -17.24 -23.31
N PRO A 12 -2.85 -17.00 -22.01
CA PRO A 12 -1.73 -16.68 -21.16
C PRO A 12 -0.81 -17.90 -21.02
N ASP A 13 0.43 -17.75 -21.46
CA ASP A 13 1.45 -18.77 -21.32
C ASP A 13 1.73 -19.07 -19.84
N SER A 14 1.62 -20.34 -19.46
CA SER A 14 1.72 -20.77 -18.06
C SER A 14 3.09 -20.47 -17.45
N LYS A 15 4.18 -20.47 -18.24
CA LYS A 15 5.51 -20.13 -17.72
C LYS A 15 5.62 -18.65 -17.41
N THR A 16 5.05 -17.81 -18.28
CA THR A 16 4.99 -16.35 -18.09
C THR A 16 4.20 -16.00 -16.83
N MET A 17 3.04 -16.63 -16.60
CA MET A 17 2.23 -16.43 -15.39
C MET A 17 2.96 -16.82 -14.10
N LEU A 18 3.76 -17.90 -14.11
CA LEU A 18 4.53 -18.32 -12.93
C LEU A 18 5.66 -17.35 -12.59
N VAL A 19 6.34 -16.82 -13.61
CA VAL A 19 7.40 -15.82 -13.41
C VAL A 19 6.80 -14.52 -12.89
N PHE A 20 5.74 -14.01 -13.53
CA PHE A 20 5.06 -12.80 -13.06
C PHE A 20 4.37 -12.99 -11.71
N GLY A 21 3.86 -14.18 -11.39
CA GLY A 21 3.33 -14.48 -10.06
C GLY A 21 4.40 -14.39 -8.97
N SER A 22 5.60 -14.85 -9.26
CA SER A 22 6.73 -14.74 -8.34
C SER A 22 7.14 -13.27 -8.14
N ILE A 23 7.27 -12.52 -9.24
CA ILE A 23 7.61 -11.09 -9.19
C ILE A 23 6.52 -10.30 -8.45
N GLN A 24 5.26 -10.60 -8.74
CA GLN A 24 4.11 -9.93 -8.13
C GLN A 24 4.05 -10.16 -6.62
N ALA A 25 4.41 -11.35 -6.14
CA ALA A 25 4.50 -11.59 -4.71
C ALA A 25 5.54 -10.68 -4.05
N PHE A 26 6.70 -10.47 -4.69
CA PHE A 26 7.72 -9.55 -4.17
C PHE A 26 7.28 -8.09 -4.19
N THR A 27 6.64 -7.63 -5.28
CA THR A 27 6.16 -6.24 -5.37
C THR A 27 5.02 -5.98 -4.39
N ALA A 28 4.08 -6.91 -4.23
CA ALA A 28 3.01 -6.81 -3.24
C ALA A 28 3.56 -6.76 -1.80
N CYS A 29 4.62 -7.51 -1.49
CA CYS A 29 5.27 -7.42 -0.18
C CYS A 29 5.94 -6.05 0.04
N PHE A 30 6.61 -5.52 -0.98
CA PHE A 30 7.24 -4.20 -0.90
C PHE A 30 6.22 -3.08 -0.75
N GLU A 31 5.13 -3.12 -1.52
CA GLU A 31 4.01 -2.20 -1.39
C GLU A 31 3.39 -2.29 0.00
N GLY A 32 3.11 -3.50 0.49
CA GLY A 32 2.57 -3.71 1.83
C GLY A 32 3.47 -3.13 2.93
N PHE A 33 4.80 -3.24 2.79
CA PHE A 33 5.76 -2.62 3.70
C PHE A 33 5.71 -1.08 3.64
N ALA A 34 5.78 -0.50 2.44
CA ALA A 34 5.74 0.95 2.25
C ALA A 34 4.41 1.56 2.71
N HIS A 35 3.29 0.89 2.40
CA HIS A 35 1.95 1.29 2.82
C HIS A 35 1.80 1.19 4.34
N GLY A 36 2.23 0.08 4.94
CA GLY A 36 2.21 -0.11 6.40
C GLY A 36 3.04 0.94 7.15
N ALA A 37 4.21 1.32 6.63
CA ALA A 37 5.03 2.38 7.23
C ALA A 37 4.32 3.74 7.25
N ASN A 38 3.64 4.08 6.15
CA ASN A 38 2.84 5.32 6.05
C ASN A 38 1.61 5.27 6.97
N ASP A 39 0.92 4.13 7.04
CA ASP A 39 -0.28 3.97 7.87
C ASP A 39 0.05 4.06 9.37
N VAL A 40 1.19 3.49 9.80
CA VAL A 40 1.66 3.66 11.18
C VAL A 40 1.83 5.14 11.49
N ALA A 41 2.55 5.90 10.67
CA ALA A 41 2.78 7.33 10.89
C ALA A 41 1.47 8.12 11.02
N ASN A 42 0.51 7.86 10.12
CA ASN A 42 -0.80 8.50 10.15
C ASN A 42 -1.62 8.12 11.39
N ALA A 43 -1.56 6.87 11.83
CA ALA A 43 -2.31 6.39 12.98
C ALA A 43 -1.73 6.89 14.31
N ILE A 44 -0.41 6.96 14.44
CA ILE A 44 0.26 7.35 15.69
C ILE A 44 0.46 8.85 15.85
N ALA A 45 0.45 9.65 14.77
CA ALA A 45 0.71 11.09 14.83
C ALA A 45 -0.17 11.84 15.86
N PRO A 46 -1.49 11.59 15.97
CA PRO A 46 -2.32 12.22 16.99
C PRO A 46 -1.94 11.80 18.42
N LEU A 47 -1.55 10.55 18.61
CA LEU A 47 -1.16 10.03 19.93
C LEU A 47 0.17 10.63 20.39
N VAL A 48 1.13 10.78 19.47
CA VAL A 48 2.42 11.45 19.72
C VAL A 48 2.19 12.92 20.04
N ALA A 49 1.29 13.61 19.32
CA ALA A 49 0.94 15.00 19.62
C ALA A 49 0.40 15.15 21.04
N LEU A 50 -0.52 14.27 21.43
CA LEU A 50 -1.11 14.30 22.76
C LEU A 50 -0.08 14.02 23.87
N LEU A 51 0.83 13.06 23.65
CA LEU A 51 1.92 12.77 24.58
C LEU A 51 2.86 13.96 24.72
N SER A 52 3.28 14.58 23.61
CA SER A 52 4.16 15.76 23.60
C SER A 52 3.57 16.91 24.41
N ILE A 53 2.29 17.19 24.22
CA ILE A 53 1.57 18.24 24.96
C ILE A 53 1.48 17.88 26.44
N TYR A 54 1.19 16.62 26.77
CA TYR A 54 1.04 16.18 28.16
C TYR A 54 2.35 16.21 28.95
N THR A 55 3.47 15.79 28.34
CA THR A 55 4.76 15.67 29.05
C THR A 55 5.58 16.95 29.02
N ALA A 56 5.55 17.69 27.92
CA ALA A 56 6.44 18.82 27.68
C ALA A 56 5.71 20.16 27.50
N MET A 57 4.37 20.17 27.45
CA MET A 57 3.58 21.32 26.97
C MET A 57 4.07 21.86 25.62
N ASP A 58 4.65 20.96 24.80
CA ASP A 58 5.13 21.31 23.47
C ASP A 58 4.09 20.95 22.41
N VAL A 59 3.63 21.98 21.71
CA VAL A 59 2.65 21.90 20.62
C VAL A 59 3.33 21.74 19.26
N GLN A 60 4.63 22.04 19.17
CA GLN A 60 5.38 21.98 17.90
C GLN A 60 5.90 20.58 17.58
N GLN A 61 5.79 19.63 18.53
CA GLN A 61 6.24 18.24 18.36
C GLN A 61 7.69 18.16 17.87
N GLU A 62 8.58 18.98 18.43
CA GLU A 62 9.97 19.07 17.98
C GLU A 62 10.80 17.84 18.42
N GLY A 63 10.26 17.03 19.33
CA GLY A 63 10.89 15.82 19.84
C GLY A 63 10.73 14.60 18.91
N GLU A 64 11.73 13.70 18.94
CA GLU A 64 11.62 12.41 18.27
C GLU A 64 10.46 11.58 18.81
N THR A 65 9.77 10.87 17.92
CA THR A 65 8.67 10.00 18.30
C THR A 65 9.19 8.80 19.11
N PRO A 66 8.65 8.54 20.32
CA PRO A 66 9.13 7.43 21.14
C PRO A 66 8.86 6.07 20.49
N ILE A 67 9.88 5.20 20.46
CA ILE A 67 9.81 3.89 19.79
C ILE A 67 8.70 2.97 20.32
N TYR A 68 8.34 3.08 21.61
CA TYR A 68 7.28 2.26 22.20
C TYR A 68 5.90 2.61 21.62
N VAL A 69 5.66 3.87 21.24
CA VAL A 69 4.42 4.33 20.60
C VAL A 69 4.32 3.76 19.19
N LEU A 70 5.43 3.78 18.45
CA LEU A 70 5.54 3.16 17.12
C LEU A 70 5.24 1.66 17.18
N ILE A 71 5.85 0.94 18.13
CA ILE A 71 5.60 -0.50 18.33
C ILE A 71 4.12 -0.76 18.64
N TYR A 72 3.51 0.05 19.50
CA TYR A 72 2.08 -0.04 19.80
C TYR A 72 1.21 0.12 18.54
N GLY A 73 1.50 1.13 17.71
CA GLY A 73 0.80 1.35 16.44
C GLY A 73 0.91 0.18 15.48
N VAL A 74 2.12 -0.36 15.30
CA VAL A 74 2.37 -1.55 14.46
C VAL A 74 1.55 -2.75 14.95
N LEU A 75 1.60 -3.05 16.26
CA LEU A 75 0.84 -4.16 16.83
C LEU A 75 -0.68 -3.99 16.64
N ALA A 76 -1.19 -2.77 16.84
CA ALA A 76 -2.61 -2.49 16.65
C ALA A 76 -3.05 -2.71 15.19
N ILE A 77 -2.26 -2.25 14.22
CA ILE A 77 -2.52 -2.47 12.78
C ILE A 77 -2.46 -3.97 12.45
N CYS A 78 -1.46 -4.70 12.93
CA CYS A 78 -1.35 -6.14 12.71
C CYS A 78 -2.58 -6.90 13.26
N VAL A 79 -3.03 -6.55 14.47
CA VAL A 79 -4.23 -7.15 15.08
C VAL A 79 -5.47 -6.83 14.26
N GLY A 80 -5.64 -5.58 13.81
CA GLY A 80 -6.75 -5.17 12.95
C GLY A 80 -6.76 -5.91 11.60
N LEU A 81 -5.60 -6.09 10.99
CA LEU A 81 -5.44 -6.82 9.73
C LEU A 81 -5.81 -8.29 9.86
N VAL A 82 -5.37 -8.96 10.94
CA VAL A 82 -5.71 -10.37 11.20
C VAL A 82 -7.21 -10.52 11.50
N ALA A 83 -7.78 -9.61 12.30
CA ALA A 83 -9.17 -9.70 12.73
C ALA A 83 -10.20 -9.38 11.62
N LEU A 84 -9.91 -8.38 10.77
CA LEU A 84 -10.88 -7.82 9.82
C LEU A 84 -10.36 -7.72 8.38
N GLY A 85 -9.04 -7.76 8.17
CA GLY A 85 -8.42 -7.57 6.85
C GLY A 85 -8.85 -8.62 5.82
N HIS A 86 -9.12 -9.85 6.25
CA HIS A 86 -9.58 -10.92 5.37
C HIS A 86 -10.90 -10.60 4.64
N LYS A 87 -11.77 -9.76 5.23
CA LYS A 87 -13.02 -9.33 4.58
C LYS A 87 -12.72 -8.34 3.46
N VAL A 88 -11.84 -7.38 3.71
CA VAL A 88 -11.45 -6.35 2.73
C VAL A 88 -10.71 -6.99 1.55
N ILE A 89 -9.71 -7.84 1.83
CA ILE A 89 -8.93 -8.53 0.79
C ILE A 89 -9.86 -9.35 -0.11
N ARG A 90 -10.86 -10.03 0.46
CA ARG A 90 -11.83 -10.79 -0.32
C ARG A 90 -12.69 -9.90 -1.21
N THR A 91 -13.24 -8.81 -0.67
CA THR A 91 -14.11 -7.90 -1.44
C THR A 91 -13.35 -7.23 -2.58
N VAL A 92 -12.14 -6.73 -2.33
CA VAL A 92 -11.30 -6.11 -3.37
C VAL A 92 -10.90 -7.14 -4.43
N GLY A 93 -10.52 -8.34 -4.01
CA GLY A 93 -10.09 -9.41 -4.91
C GLY A 93 -11.20 -10.03 -5.76
N SER A 94 -12.46 -10.03 -5.31
CA SER A 94 -13.57 -10.64 -6.05
C SER A 94 -14.44 -9.65 -6.82
N GLU A 95 -14.66 -8.44 -6.30
CA GLU A 95 -15.68 -7.51 -6.83
C GLU A 95 -15.11 -6.45 -7.78
N MET A 96 -13.80 -6.13 -7.72
CA MET A 96 -13.24 -5.00 -8.47
C MET A 96 -12.81 -5.37 -9.91
N SER A 97 -11.99 -6.42 -10.09
CA SER A 97 -11.55 -6.85 -11.41
C SER A 97 -10.92 -8.26 -11.38
N ASN A 98 -10.94 -8.97 -12.51
CA ASN A 98 -10.27 -10.26 -12.65
C ASN A 98 -8.75 -10.02 -12.84
N ILE A 99 -8.00 -10.02 -11.74
CA ILE A 99 -6.56 -9.73 -11.74
C ILE A 99 -5.77 -11.02 -12.03
N ASN A 100 -4.94 -10.97 -13.08
CA ASN A 100 -3.93 -11.99 -13.34
C ASN A 100 -2.55 -11.47 -12.86
N PRO A 101 -1.54 -12.33 -12.66
CA PRO A 101 -0.25 -11.89 -12.12
C PRO A 101 0.45 -10.79 -12.92
N VAL A 102 0.24 -10.75 -14.25
CA VAL A 102 0.83 -9.74 -15.14
C VAL A 102 0.13 -8.40 -14.97
N SER A 103 -1.20 -8.39 -14.88
CA SER A 103 -1.97 -7.18 -14.64
C SER A 103 -1.78 -6.67 -13.21
N GLY A 104 -1.65 -7.54 -12.21
CA GLY A 104 -1.30 -7.16 -10.84
C GLY A 104 0.02 -6.39 -10.79
N PHE A 105 1.07 -6.93 -11.39
CA PHE A 105 2.37 -6.26 -11.47
C PHE A 105 2.29 -4.90 -12.19
N THR A 106 1.53 -4.84 -13.28
CA THR A 106 1.38 -3.60 -14.05
C THR A 106 0.63 -2.52 -13.24
N ILE A 107 -0.40 -2.90 -12.49
CA ILE A 107 -1.17 -2.00 -11.61
C ILE A 107 -0.26 -1.45 -10.51
N GLU A 108 0.43 -2.32 -9.76
CA GLU A 108 1.32 -1.91 -8.67
C GLU A 108 2.46 -1.02 -9.16
N PHE A 109 3.09 -1.38 -10.29
CA PHE A 109 4.17 -0.59 -10.87
C PHE A 109 3.68 0.78 -11.36
N GLY A 110 2.53 0.83 -12.03
CA GLY A 110 1.93 2.07 -12.51
C GLY A 110 1.52 3.00 -11.35
N ALA A 111 0.92 2.43 -10.31
CA ALA A 111 0.57 3.15 -9.08
C ALA A 111 1.82 3.69 -8.38
N ALA A 112 2.87 2.88 -8.23
CA ALA A 112 4.13 3.27 -7.62
C ALA A 112 4.82 4.41 -8.38
N VAL A 113 4.90 4.34 -9.71
CA VAL A 113 5.48 5.42 -10.54
C VAL A 113 4.67 6.70 -10.39
N THR A 114 3.35 6.61 -10.43
CA THR A 114 2.45 7.77 -10.26
C THR A 114 2.63 8.41 -8.89
N ALA A 115 2.65 7.59 -7.83
CA ALA A 115 2.85 8.05 -6.47
C ALA A 115 4.22 8.69 -6.26
N LEU A 116 5.28 8.13 -6.86
CA LEU A 116 6.62 8.70 -6.78
C LEU A 116 6.71 10.06 -7.48
N LEU A 117 6.11 10.19 -8.67
CA LEU A 117 6.08 11.45 -9.41
C LEU A 117 5.27 12.53 -8.67
N ALA A 118 4.10 12.18 -8.15
CA ALA A 118 3.27 13.09 -7.34
C ALA A 118 4.00 13.52 -6.05
N SER A 119 4.66 12.58 -5.37
CA SER A 119 5.46 12.87 -4.18
C SER A 119 6.61 13.82 -4.50
N LYS A 120 7.31 13.63 -5.62
CA LYS A 120 8.35 14.55 -6.10
C LYS A 120 7.80 15.94 -6.47
N ALA A 121 6.55 16.01 -6.92
CA ALA A 121 5.87 17.27 -7.21
C ALA A 121 5.22 17.93 -5.98
N GLY A 122 5.28 17.30 -4.80
CA GLY A 122 4.65 17.79 -3.58
C GLY A 122 3.11 17.73 -3.60
N LEU A 123 2.52 16.91 -4.47
CA LEU A 123 1.08 16.79 -4.61
C LEU A 123 0.54 15.67 -3.70
N PRO A 124 -0.42 15.95 -2.82
CA PRO A 124 -1.09 14.90 -2.04
C PRO A 124 -2.02 14.10 -2.96
N ILE A 125 -1.79 12.80 -3.04
CA ILE A 125 -2.64 11.86 -3.82
C ILE A 125 -3.03 10.66 -2.96
N SER A 126 -4.17 10.04 -3.28
CA SER A 126 -4.60 8.78 -2.66
C SER A 126 -4.10 7.59 -3.46
N THR A 127 -3.30 6.73 -2.84
CA THR A 127 -2.78 5.49 -3.47
C THR A 127 -3.91 4.54 -3.87
N THR A 128 -5.04 4.54 -3.15
CA THR A 128 -6.22 3.72 -3.49
C THR A 128 -6.84 4.10 -4.83
N HIS A 129 -6.70 5.36 -5.27
CA HIS A 129 -7.16 5.79 -6.61
C HIS A 129 -6.11 5.55 -7.71
N CYS A 130 -4.88 5.24 -7.34
CA CYS A 130 -3.82 4.91 -8.29
C CYS A 130 -3.82 3.43 -8.68
N LEU A 131 -4.42 2.59 -7.83
CA LEU A 131 -4.56 1.14 -7.98
C LEU A 131 -5.83 0.77 -8.77
#